data_AF-A0A117I9E9-F1
#
_entry.id   AF-A0A117I9E9-F1
#
_cell.length_a   1.000
_cell.length_b   1.000
_cell.length_c   1.000
_cell.angle_alpha   90.00
_cell.angle_beta   90.00
_cell.angle_gamma   90.00
#
_symmetry.space_group_name_H-M   'P 1'
#
loop_
_entity.id
_entity.type
_entity.pdbx_description
1 polymer ?
#
loop_
_entity_poly.entity_id
_entity_poly.type
_entity_poly.pdbx_seq_one_letter_code
_entity_poly.pdbx_strand_id
1 'polypeptide(L)' 'MSTAGTPSAEELAAVFAYAGLTVSPERMAENYPTYSSTLAVIRQASAPVLGETVPAVGFTASWD' A
#
# COMPACT_ATOMS: atom_id res chain seq x y z
N MET A 1 10.91 15.35 1.42
CA MET A 1 10.71 14.24 0.45
C MET A 1 10.42 12.99 1.27
N SER A 2 9.17 12.56 1.39
CA SER A 2 8.86 11.30 2.11
C SER A 2 9.35 10.13 1.27
N THR A 3 10.38 9.45 1.75
CA THR A 3 10.75 8.11 1.33
C THR A 3 9.60 7.19 1.72
N ALA A 4 8.71 6.90 0.78
CA ALA A 4 7.71 5.86 0.97
C ALA A 4 8.44 4.55 1.25
N GLY A 5 8.47 4.13 2.52
CA GLY A 5 9.10 2.88 2.92
C GLY A 5 8.42 1.68 2.26
N THR A 6 9.19 0.61 2.08
CA THR A 6 8.64 -0.70 1.71
C THR A 6 7.64 -1.12 2.80
N PRO A 7 6.36 -1.40 2.46
CA PRO A 7 5.37 -1.81 3.44
C PRO A 7 5.74 -3.16 4.04
N SER A 8 5.56 -3.29 5.34
CA SER A 8 5.70 -4.54 6.09
C SER A 8 4.66 -5.58 5.67
N ALA A 9 4.88 -6.84 6.07
CA ALA A 9 3.95 -7.92 5.76
C ALA A 9 2.57 -7.72 6.44
N GLU A 10 2.54 -7.12 7.62
CA GLU A 10 1.30 -6.80 8.34
C GLU A 10 0.50 -5.70 7.64
N GLU A 11 1.17 -4.66 7.17
CA GLU A 11 0.55 -3.58 6.39
C GLU A 11 -0.01 -4.12 5.06
N LEU A 12 0.73 -5.00 4.38
CA LEU A 12 0.22 -5.67 3.17
C LEU A 12 -1.01 -6.54 3.47
N ALA A 13 -1.00 -7.31 4.57
CA ALA A 13 -2.15 -8.10 4.97
C ALA A 13 -3.39 -7.22 5.24
N ALA A 14 -3.22 -6.05 5.84
CA ALA A 14 -4.30 -5.09 6.04
C ALA A 14 -4.87 -4.56 4.71
N VAL A 15 -4.04 -4.34 3.69
CA VAL A 15 -4.49 -3.93 2.34
C VAL A 15 -5.35 -5.02 1.70
N PHE A 16 -4.92 -6.29 1.77
CA PHE A 16 -5.73 -7.40 1.25
C PHE A 16 -7.06 -7.54 2.01
N ALA A 17 -7.04 -7.42 3.34
CA ALA A 17 -8.24 -7.46 4.16
C ALA A 17 -9.22 -6.32 3.81
N TYR A 18 -8.71 -5.10 3.61
CA TYR A 18 -9.52 -3.97 3.14
C TYR A 18 -10.17 -4.24 1.78
N ALA A 19 -9.47 -4.92 0.87
CA ALA A 19 -10.01 -5.34 -0.42
C ALA A 19 -10.96 -6.54 -0.34
N GLY A 20 -11.24 -7.07 0.85
CA GLY A 20 -12.05 -8.28 1.04
C GLY A 20 -11.37 -9.56 0.53
N LEU A 21 -10.06 -9.51 0.31
CA LEU A 21 -9.27 -10.63 -0.19
C LEU A 21 -8.59 -11.34 0.98
N THR A 22 -8.78 -12.65 1.08
CA THR A 22 -8.08 -13.48 2.05
C THR A 22 -6.83 -14.08 1.40
N VAL A 23 -5.67 -13.86 1.99
CA VAL A 23 -4.38 -14.41 1.56
C VAL A 23 -3.80 -15.24 2.70
N SER A 24 -3.37 -16.48 2.43
CA SER A 24 -2.73 -17.31 3.45
C SER A 24 -1.38 -16.73 3.85
N PRO A 25 -0.91 -16.96 5.10
CA PRO A 25 0.41 -16.50 5.54
C PRO A 25 1.56 -16.99 4.65
N GLU A 26 1.51 -18.24 4.19
CA GLU A 26 2.51 -18.83 3.28
C GLU A 26 2.54 -18.10 1.94
N ARG A 27 1.37 -17.83 1.34
CA ARG A 27 1.28 -17.07 0.09
C ARG A 27 1.76 -15.64 0.26
N MET A 28 1.48 -15.02 1.41
CA MET A 28 1.97 -13.68 1.74
C MET A 28 3.49 -13.65 1.82
N ALA A 29 4.10 -14.61 2.53
CA ALA A 29 5.54 -14.70 2.69
C ALA A 29 6.26 -14.96 1.36
N GLU A 30 5.75 -15.88 0.54
CA GLU A 30 6.33 -16.23 -0.76
C GLU A 30 6.30 -15.05 -1.75
N ASN A 31 5.22 -14.27 -1.73
CA ASN A 31 4.98 -13.19 -2.70
C ASN A 31 5.27 -11.78 -2.16
N TYR A 32 5.72 -11.67 -0.91
CA TYR A 32 5.99 -10.38 -0.25
C TYR A 32 6.86 -9.42 -1.09
N PRO A 33 7.97 -9.87 -1.73
CA PRO A 33 8.78 -8.97 -2.56
C PRO A 33 8.00 -8.38 -3.74
N THR A 34 7.12 -9.18 -4.36
CA THR A 34 6.29 -8.76 -5.49
C THR A 34 5.16 -7.83 -5.04
N TYR A 35 4.48 -8.14 -3.94
CA TYR A 35 3.39 -7.31 -3.44
C TYR A 35 3.88 -5.95 -2.95
N SER A 36 4.97 -5.92 -2.18
CA SER A 36 5.57 -4.68 -1.69
C SER A 36 6.07 -3.79 -2.82
N SER A 37 6.77 -4.35 -3.81
CA SER A 37 7.24 -3.58 -4.98
C SER A 37 6.09 -3.06 -5.85
N THR A 38 5.05 -3.87 -6.07
CA THR A 38 3.86 -3.45 -6.82
C THR A 38 3.16 -2.30 -6.11
N LEU A 39 2.97 -2.37 -4.79
CA LEU A 39 2.34 -1.31 -4.03
C LEU A 39 3.17 -0.02 -4.03
N ALA A 40 4.49 -0.13 -3.96
CA ALA A 40 5.40 1.01 -4.08
C ALA A 40 5.26 1.71 -5.44
N VAL A 41 5.18 0.94 -6.54
CA VAL A 41 4.93 1.46 -7.89
C VAL A 41 3.57 2.16 -7.99
N ILE A 42 2.51 1.54 -7.45
CA ILE A 42 1.16 2.14 -7.44
C ILE A 42 1.16 3.46 -6.67
N ARG A 43 1.83 3.54 -5.50
CA ARG A 43 1.94 4.76 -4.71
C ARG A 43 2.67 5.86 -5.48
N GLN A 44 3.79 5.52 -6.13
CA GLN A 44 4.54 6.46 -6.95
C GLN A 44 3.70 7.01 -8.11
N ALA A 45 2.90 6.15 -8.76
CA ALA A 45 2.02 6.54 -9.85
C ALA A 45 0.77 7.32 -9.37
N SER A 46 0.32 7.10 -8.13
CA SER A 46 -0.88 7.74 -7.57
C SER A 46 -0.59 9.13 -6.97
N ALA A 47 0.63 9.37 -6.49
CA ALA A 47 1.04 10.63 -5.85
C ALA A 47 0.88 11.90 -6.73
N PRO A 48 1.03 11.87 -8.07
CA PRO A 48 0.83 13.07 -8.89
C PRO A 48 -0.64 13.33 -9.30
N VAL A 49 -1.54 12.35 -9.23
CA VAL A 49 -2.91 12.46 -9.78
C VAL A 49 -3.95 12.87 -8.71
N LEU A 50 -3.62 12.74 -7.42
CA LEU A 50 -4.48 13.20 -6.31
C LEU A 50 -4.42 14.72 -6.08
N GLY A 51 -3.83 15.49 -7.01
CA GLY A 51 -3.60 16.92 -6.89
C GLY A 51 -4.74 17.84 -7.32
N GLU A 52 -5.81 17.36 -7.98
CA GLU A 52 -6.82 18.28 -8.53
C GLU A 52 -8.30 18.04 -8.18
N THR A 53 -8.76 16.89 -7.65
CA THR A 53 -10.21 16.72 -7.43
C THR A 53 -10.68 15.83 -6.25
N VAL A 54 -9.87 15.59 -5.20
CA VAL A 54 -10.38 14.91 -4.00
C VAL A 54 -9.87 15.60 -2.74
N PRO A 55 -10.71 15.90 -1.72
CA PRO A 55 -10.25 16.54 -0.49
C PRO A 55 -9.22 15.63 0.18
N ALA A 56 -7.95 15.99 0.06
CA ALA A 56 -6.78 15.29 0.59
C ALA A 56 -6.71 15.26 2.14
N VAL A 57 -7.82 15.53 2.81
CA VAL A 57 -7.97 15.57 4.28
C VAL A 57 -8.55 14.28 4.87
N GLY A 58 -9.10 13.38 4.04
CA GLY A 58 -9.73 12.14 4.53
C GLY A 58 -8.80 10.92 4.63
N PHE A 59 -7.62 11.00 4.01
CA PHE A 59 -6.65 9.89 3.95
C PHE A 59 -5.36 10.30 4.65
N THR A 60 -5.43 10.48 5.96
CA THR A 60 -4.27 10.35 6.87
C THR A 60 -3.83 8.88 6.89
N ALA A 61 -3.34 8.38 5.75
CA ALA A 61 -2.50 7.20 5.69
C ALA A 61 -1.05 7.64 5.96
N SER A 62 -0.81 8.21 7.14
CA SER A 62 0.52 8.24 7.72
C SER A 62 0.63 7.01 8.60
N TRP A 63 1.39 6.04 8.14
CA TRP A 63 1.94 5.00 9.00
C TRP A 63 3.32 5.51 9.39
N ASP A 64 3.51 5.76 10.69
CA ASP A 64 4.80 6.10 11.31
C ASP A 64 5.82 4.97 11.15
#